data_AF-A0A962ZRS8-F1
#
_entry.id   AF-A0A962ZRS8-F1
#
_cell.length_a   1.000
_cell.length_b   1.000
_cell.length_c   1.000
_cell.angle_alpha   90.00
_cell.angle_beta   90.00
_cell.angle_gamma   90.00
#
_symmetry.space_group_name_H-M   'P 1'
#
loop_
_entity.id
_entity.type
_entity.pdbx_description
1 polymer ?
#
loop_
_entity_poly.entity_id
_entity_poly.type
_entity_poly.pdbx_seq_one_letter_code
_entity_poly.pdbx_strand_id
1 'polypeptide(L)' 'MSSIEEQVKSIVAEQLGVKEDEVTNDASFVDDLGADSLDTVELV' A
#
# COMPACT_ATOMS: atom_id res chain seq x y z
N MET A 1 10.04 18.06 -4.01
CA MET A 1 8.59 17.84 -4.24
C MET A 1 8.32 16.47 -3.65
N SER A 2 7.54 16.38 -2.58
CA SER A 2 7.18 15.08 -2.00
C SER A 2 6.32 14.36 -3.04
N SER A 3 6.83 13.24 -3.55
CA SER A 3 6.07 12.45 -4.50
C SER A 3 4.87 11.88 -3.77
N ILE A 4 3.66 12.06 -4.31
CA ILE A 4 2.44 11.44 -3.76
C ILE A 4 2.66 9.93 -3.61
N GLU A 5 3.46 9.35 -4.49
CA GLU A 5 3.90 7.95 -4.45
C GLU A 5 4.64 7.57 -3.16
N GLU A 6 5.51 8.42 -2.62
CA GLU A 6 6.19 8.17 -1.34
C GLU A 6 5.21 8.23 -0.17
N GLN A 7 4.28 9.19 -0.17
CA GLN A 7 3.25 9.27 0.86
C GLN A 7 2.30 8.07 0.82
N VAL A 8 1.86 7.67 -0.38
CA VAL A 8 1.00 6.49 -0.55
C VAL A 8 1.73 5.22 -0.12
N LYS A 9 3.00 5.05 -0.49
CA LYS A 9 3.79 3.88 -0.04
C LYS A 9 3.95 3.81 1.46
N SER A 10 4.28 4.93 2.11
CA SER A 10 4.37 5.01 3.58
C SER A 10 3.03 4.66 4.23
N ILE A 11 1.92 5.23 3.75
CA ILE A 11 0.59 4.98 4.31
C ILE A 11 0.21 3.51 4.12
N VAL A 12 0.39 2.95 2.92
CA VAL A 12 0.05 1.55 2.63
C VAL A 12 0.90 0.58 3.46
N ALA A 13 2.21 0.83 3.56
CA ALA A 13 3.11 0.04 4.39
C ALA A 13 2.68 0.05 5.87
N GLU A 14 2.32 1.21 6.39
CA GLU A 14 1.90 1.38 7.78
C GLU A 14 0.51 0.78 8.04
N GLN A 15 -0.43 0.94 7.10
CA GLN A 15 -1.80 0.44 7.21
C GLN A 15 -1.86 -1.09 7.12
N LEU A 16 -1.07 -1.68 6.22
CA LEU A 16 -1.02 -3.13 5.99
C LEU A 16 0.02 -3.84 6.88
N GLY A 17 0.86 -3.07 7.60
CA GLY A 17 1.94 -3.63 8.43
C GLY A 17 3.04 -4.33 7.63
N VAL A 18 3.18 -3.98 6.35
CA VAL A 18 4.18 -4.49 5.41
C VAL A 18 5.31 -3.48 5.24
N LYS A 19 6.44 -3.87 4.65
CA LYS A 19 7.54 -2.93 4.46
C LYS A 19 7.31 -2.07 3.22
N GLU A 20 7.77 -0.82 3.25
CA GLU A 20 7.78 0.06 2.06
C GLU A 20 8.49 -0.58 0.86
N ASP A 21 9.50 -1.42 1.12
CA ASP A 21 10.23 -2.19 0.11
C ASP A 21 9.36 -3.24 -0.59
N GLU A 22 8.31 -3.74 0.07
CA GLU A 22 7.33 -4.67 -0.51
C GLU A 22 6.23 -3.94 -1.27
N VAL A 23 5.99 -2.66 -0.96
CA VAL A 23 5.03 -1.79 -1.67
C VAL A 23 5.63 -1.33 -3.01
N THR A 24 5.58 -2.24 -3.98
CA THR A 24 5.96 -1.96 -5.38
C THR A 24 4.72 -1.59 -6.20
N ASN A 25 4.91 -0.81 -7.28
CA ASN A 25 3.78 -0.42 -8.15
C ASN A 25 3.17 -1.62 -8.90
N ASP A 26 3.90 -2.73 -9.00
CA ASP A 26 3.45 -3.98 -9.60
C ASP A 26 2.86 -4.96 -8.56
N ALA A 27 2.94 -4.65 -7.26
CA ALA A 27 2.39 -5.49 -6.21
C ALA A 27 0.86 -5.41 -6.16
N SER A 28 0.21 -6.56 -6.04
CA SER A 28 -1.21 -6.66 -5.76
C SER A 28 -1.45 -6.32 -4.29
N PHE A 29 -2.25 -5.28 -4.02
CA PHE A 29 -2.62 -4.93 -2.64
C PHE A 29 -3.23 -6.11 -1.89
N VAL A 30 -4.02 -6.96 -2.57
CA VAL A 30 -4.71 -8.10 -1.95
C VAL A 30 -3.82 -9.33 -1.87
N ASP A 31 -3.16 -9.71 -2.98
CA ASP A 31 -2.43 -10.97 -3.06
C ASP A 31 -1.00 -10.88 -2.49
N ASP A 32 -0.33 -9.73 -2.67
CA ASP A 32 1.06 -9.55 -2.26
C ASP A 32 1.18 -8.79 -0.93
N LEU A 33 0.31 -7.82 -0.68
CA LEU A 33 0.33 -7.02 0.56
C LEU A 33 -0.73 -7.45 1.59
N GLY A 34 -1.60 -8.41 1.23
CA GLY A 34 -2.58 -8.97 2.16
C GLY A 34 -3.67 -8.00 2.62
N ALA A 35 -3.94 -6.94 1.83
CA ALA A 35 -5.01 -5.99 2.09
C ALA A 35 -6.36 -6.69 2.05
N ASP A 36 -7.17 -6.49 3.09
CA ASP A 36 -8.53 -7.04 3.10
C ASP A 36 -9.42 -6.24 2.12
N SER A 37 -10.51 -6.86 1.72
CA SER A 37 -11.58 -6.28 0.91
C SER A 37 -12.13 -4.96 1.45
N LEU A 38 -11.96 -4.67 2.75
CA LEU A 38 -12.27 -3.37 3.36
C LEU A 38 -11.20 -2.32 3.10
N ASP A 39 -9.92 -2.68 3.24
CA ASP A 39 -8.78 -1.77 3.07
C ASP A 39 -8.69 -1.26 1.62
N THR A 40 -8.99 -2.14 0.65
CA THR A 40 -9.02 -1.78 -0.78
C THR A 40 -10.15 -0.84 -1.17
N VAL A 41 -11.23 -0.75 -0.38
CA VAL A 41 -12.39 0.12 -0.66
C VAL A 41 -12.21 1.50 -0.04
N GLU A 42 -11.47 1.62 1.07
CA GLU A 42 -11.13 2.90 1.69
C GLU A 42 -10.08 3.70 0.91
N LEU A 43 -9.31 3.03 0.04
CA LEU A 43 -8.17 3.62 -0.68
C LEU A 43 -8.51 4.20 -2.07
N VAL A 44 -9.73 4.02 -2.59
CA VAL A 44 -10.16 4.44 -3.96
C VAL A 44 -10.92 5.76 -4.00
#